data_AF-Q9U1P7-F1
#
_entry.id   AF-Q9U1P7-F1
#
_cell.length_a   1.000
_cell.length_b   1.000
_cell.length_c   1.000
_cell.angle_alpha   90.00
_cell.angle_beta   90.00
_cell.angle_gamma   90.00
#
_symmetry.space_group_name_H-M   'P 1'
#
loop_
_entity.id
_entity.type
_entity.pdbx_description
1 polymer ?
#
loop_
_entity_poly.entity_id
_entity_poly.type
_entity_poly.pdbx_seq_one_letter_code
_entity_poly.pdbx_strand_id
1 'polypeptide(L)'
;MLSAVRFPFLESSLRFSAAAFSTVPDFKDPIKDQAEALVARKASEAKKGRVQSWRKPIYTAPHQHVFEQTPDFSFKDGRTIHVTSQKQLNYKLDQIRLAKKMVALLKETEDVEEVYKREQEARERREAEKIARRPIAKGNLNIN
;
A
#
# COMPACT_ATOMS: atom_id res chain seq x y z
N MET A 1 33.29 -28.92 41.16
CA MET A 1 33.79 -27.80 40.35
C MET A 1 32.64 -26.83 40.13
N LEU A 2 32.78 -25.62 40.66
CA LEU A 2 31.80 -24.54 40.67
C LEU A 2 32.02 -23.63 39.46
N SER A 3 30.95 -23.18 38.81
CA SER A 3 30.93 -21.88 38.12
C SER A 3 29.49 -21.41 37.99
N ALA A 4 29.01 -20.73 39.03
CA ALA A 4 27.78 -19.94 38.99
C ALA A 4 28.12 -18.57 38.40
N VAL A 5 27.56 -18.26 37.22
CA VAL A 5 27.64 -16.91 36.63
C VAL A 5 26.46 -16.10 37.16
N ARG A 6 26.76 -15.17 38.06
CA ARG A 6 25.84 -14.16 38.61
C ARG A 6 25.78 -12.99 37.62
N PHE A 7 24.65 -12.79 36.95
CA PHE A 7 24.39 -11.53 36.23
C PHE A 7 23.79 -10.50 37.19
N PRO A 8 24.35 -9.29 37.31
CA PRO A 8 23.81 -8.26 38.17
C PRO A 8 22.54 -7.65 37.55
N PHE A 9 21.54 -7.54 38.40
CA PHE A 9 20.27 -6.87 38.21
C PHE A 9 20.52 -5.37 37.97
N LEU A 10 20.24 -4.88 36.77
CA LEU A 10 20.20 -3.44 36.47
C LEU A 10 18.73 -3.01 36.47
N GLU A 11 18.28 -2.53 37.63
CA GLU A 11 17.07 -1.71 37.76
C GLU A 11 17.31 -0.35 37.09
N SER A 12 17.13 -0.27 35.78
CA SER A 12 16.94 1.01 35.11
C SER A 12 15.45 1.33 35.08
N SER A 13 15.04 2.27 35.93
CA SER A 13 13.69 2.80 35.96
C SER A 13 13.29 3.30 34.56
N LEU A 14 12.39 2.59 33.88
CA LEU A 14 11.79 3.06 32.64
C LEU A 14 10.78 4.16 32.99
N ARG A 15 11.29 5.38 33.15
CA ARG A 15 10.49 6.59 33.01
C ARG A 15 10.14 6.70 31.53
N PHE A 16 9.01 6.11 31.14
CA PHE A 16 8.40 6.36 29.84
C PHE A 16 8.00 7.83 29.79
N SER A 17 8.84 8.65 29.16
CA SER A 17 8.50 10.02 28.78
C SER A 17 7.39 9.97 27.74
N ALA A 18 6.23 10.52 28.07
CA ALA A 18 5.01 10.52 27.25
C ALA A 18 5.09 11.42 25.98
N ALA A 19 6.29 11.83 25.57
CA ALA A 19 6.50 12.76 24.46
C ALA A 19 6.89 12.09 23.12
N ALA A 20 6.95 10.75 23.05
CA ALA A 20 7.46 10.04 21.87
C ALA A 20 6.41 9.69 20.79
N PHE A 21 5.15 10.11 20.94
CA PHE A 21 4.10 9.91 19.93
C PHE A 21 3.89 11.17 19.10
N SER A 22 4.95 11.63 18.42
CA SER A 22 4.87 12.74 17.48
C SER A 22 5.90 12.51 16.40
N THR A 23 5.46 11.86 15.34
CA THR A 23 5.86 11.99 13.92
C THR A 23 5.53 10.63 13.30
N VAL A 24 4.30 10.49 12.77
CA VAL A 24 4.06 9.43 11.78
C VAL A 24 5.04 9.73 10.65
N PRO A 25 5.94 8.82 10.24
CA PRO A 25 6.79 9.08 9.10
C PRO A 25 5.87 9.46 7.93
N ASP A 26 6.05 10.66 7.38
CA ASP A 26 5.22 11.16 6.29
C ASP A 26 5.17 10.09 5.20
N PHE A 27 4.01 9.45 5.04
CA PHE A 27 3.81 8.44 4.01
C PHE A 27 3.89 9.16 2.68
N LYS A 28 5.00 8.95 1.98
CA LYS A 28 5.26 9.55 0.69
C LYS A 28 4.46 8.79 -0.35
N ASP A 29 3.21 9.20 -0.55
CA ASP A 29 2.29 8.65 -1.52
C ASP A 29 2.90 8.78 -2.93
N PRO A 30 3.40 7.70 -3.55
CA PRO A 30 4.00 7.79 -4.88
C PRO A 30 2.97 8.25 -5.93
N ILE A 31 1.67 7.98 -5.68
CA ILE A 31 0.56 8.41 -6.51
C ILE A 31 0.37 9.93 -6.42
N LYS A 32 0.46 10.50 -5.21
CA LYS A 32 0.31 11.93 -4.98
C LYS A 32 1.51 12.68 -5.55
N ASP A 33 2.73 12.20 -5.31
CA ASP A 33 3.96 12.77 -5.89
C ASP A 33 3.89 12.78 -7.43
N GLN A 34 3.41 11.69 -8.04
CA GLN A 34 3.18 11.62 -9.48
C GLN A 34 2.13 12.65 -9.91
N ALA A 35 0.98 12.72 -9.25
CA ALA A 35 -0.08 13.68 -9.56
C ALA A 35 0.39 15.14 -9.45
N GLU A 36 1.15 15.48 -8.41
CA GLU A 36 1.75 16.80 -8.22
C GLU A 36 2.76 17.12 -9.33
N ALA A 37 3.62 16.16 -9.69
CA ALA A 37 4.52 16.30 -10.84
C ALA A 37 3.76 16.50 -12.16
N LEU A 38 2.60 15.85 -12.34
CA LEU A 38 1.73 16.05 -13.50
C LEU A 38 1.14 17.47 -13.52
N VAL A 39 0.67 17.97 -12.39
CA VAL A 39 0.12 19.33 -12.25
C VAL A 39 1.20 20.38 -12.51
N ALA A 40 2.40 20.21 -11.93
CA ALA A 40 3.54 21.10 -12.15
C ALA A 40 3.97 21.13 -13.63
N ARG A 41 3.98 19.97 -14.30
CA ARG A 41 4.29 19.90 -15.74
C ARG A 41 3.23 20.56 -16.60
N LYS A 42 1.93 20.45 -16.26
CA LYS A 42 0.83 21.10 -16.98
C LYS A 42 1.02 22.63 -17.07
N ALA A 43 1.52 23.26 -16.00
CA ALA A 43 1.85 24.69 -16.00
C ALA A 43 3.01 25.04 -16.95
N SER A 44 4.02 24.16 -17.05
CA SER A 44 5.14 24.33 -17.98
C SER A 44 4.77 24.05 -19.45
N GLU A 45 3.84 23.12 -19.70
CA GLU A 45 3.38 22.74 -21.03
C GLU A 45 2.39 23.75 -21.62
N ALA A 46 1.64 24.48 -20.79
CA ALA A 46 0.78 25.58 -21.25
C ALA A 46 1.55 26.66 -22.03
N LYS A 47 2.87 26.81 -21.79
CA LYS A 47 3.75 27.74 -22.54
C LYS A 47 4.20 27.20 -23.90
N LYS A 48 4.05 25.89 -24.15
CA LYS A 48 4.32 25.26 -25.45
C LYS A 48 2.98 25.21 -26.20
N GLY A 49 2.91 25.85 -27.35
CA GLY A 49 1.65 26.07 -28.07
C GLY A 49 0.77 24.82 -28.19
N ARG A 50 -0.54 25.03 -28.36
CA ARG A 50 -1.64 24.03 -28.41
C ARG A 50 -1.34 22.73 -29.17
N VAL A 51 -0.40 22.78 -30.11
CA VAL A 51 -0.03 21.72 -31.06
C VAL A 51 1.17 20.88 -30.59
N GLN A 52 1.76 21.09 -29.40
CA GLN A 52 2.91 20.29 -28.94
C GLN A 52 2.59 19.27 -27.84
N SER A 53 1.38 19.31 -27.25
CA SER A 53 0.98 18.41 -26.14
C SER A 53 1.01 16.92 -26.52
N TRP A 54 0.76 16.58 -27.79
CA TRP A 54 0.79 15.18 -28.27
C TRP A 54 2.20 14.63 -28.48
N ARG A 55 3.24 15.47 -28.57
CA ARG A 55 4.62 15.00 -28.83
C ARG A 55 5.25 14.29 -27.64
N LYS A 56 4.79 14.61 -26.43
CA LYS A 56 5.25 14.01 -25.18
C LYS A 56 4.03 13.75 -24.30
N PRO A 57 3.22 12.73 -24.62
CA PRO A 57 2.05 12.43 -23.82
C PRO A 57 2.47 12.18 -22.37
N ILE A 58 1.67 12.71 -21.46
CA ILE A 58 1.89 12.65 -20.01
C ILE A 58 2.02 11.19 -19.54
N TYR A 59 1.26 10.31 -20.16
CA TYR A 59 1.29 8.88 -19.98
C TYR A 59 1.22 8.22 -21.35
N THR A 60 2.21 7.40 -21.67
CA THR A 60 2.06 6.37 -22.70
C THR A 60 1.73 5.09 -21.96
N ALA A 61 0.52 4.56 -22.17
CA ALA A 61 0.25 3.21 -21.72
C ALA A 61 1.30 2.27 -22.32
N PRO A 62 1.82 1.29 -21.58
CA PRO A 62 2.60 0.22 -22.19
C PRO A 62 1.68 -0.51 -23.17
N HIS A 63 1.70 -0.08 -24.44
CA HIS A 63 0.86 -0.64 -25.47
C HIS A 63 1.63 -1.76 -26.14
N GLN A 64 1.12 -2.99 -26.01
CA GLN A 64 1.59 -4.08 -26.83
C GLN A 64 1.17 -3.80 -28.28
N HIS A 65 2.14 -3.78 -29.18
CA HIS A 65 1.88 -3.56 -30.60
C HIS A 65 0.83 -4.55 -31.12
N VAL A 66 -0.15 -4.09 -31.90
CA VAL A 66 -1.33 -4.91 -32.29
C VAL A 66 -0.92 -6.23 -32.95
N PHE A 67 0.10 -6.19 -33.82
CA PHE A 67 0.62 -7.38 -34.49
C PHE A 67 1.35 -8.36 -33.56
N GLU A 68 1.66 -7.96 -32.32
CA GLU A 68 2.22 -8.84 -31.30
C GLU A 68 1.13 -9.46 -30.41
N GLN A 69 -0.13 -9.06 -30.53
CA GLN A 69 -1.21 -9.58 -29.71
C GLN A 69 -1.83 -10.84 -30.32
N THR A 70 -2.01 -10.84 -31.63
CA THR A 70 -2.70 -11.89 -32.38
C THR A 70 -1.73 -12.95 -32.93
N PRO A 71 -2.17 -14.22 -33.04
CA PRO A 71 -1.44 -15.22 -33.80
C PRO A 71 -1.18 -14.76 -35.24
N ASP A 72 0.04 -14.97 -35.72
CA ASP A 72 0.45 -14.60 -37.09
C ASP A 72 -0.20 -15.47 -38.17
N PHE A 73 -0.60 -16.71 -37.82
CA PHE A 73 -1.25 -17.65 -38.71
C PHE A 73 -2.31 -18.46 -37.98
N SER A 74 -3.20 -19.09 -38.74
CA SER A 74 -4.23 -20.01 -38.27
C SER A 74 -4.23 -21.29 -39.10
N PHE A 75 -4.72 -22.39 -38.52
CA PHE A 75 -4.92 -23.61 -39.28
C PHE A 75 -6.16 -23.48 -40.18
N LYS A 76 -6.09 -23.96 -41.42
CA LYS A 76 -7.24 -23.99 -42.36
C LYS A 76 -8.45 -24.75 -41.77
N ASP A 77 -8.18 -25.75 -40.93
CA ASP A 77 -9.19 -26.56 -40.24
C ASP A 77 -9.94 -25.80 -39.12
N GLY A 78 -9.51 -24.58 -38.78
CA GLY A 78 -10.11 -23.77 -37.71
C GLY A 78 -9.61 -24.08 -36.29
N ARG A 79 -8.59 -24.93 -36.14
CA ARG A 79 -7.95 -25.16 -34.83
C ARG A 79 -7.36 -23.86 -34.29
N THR A 80 -7.60 -23.60 -33.00
CA THR A 80 -7.14 -22.39 -32.33
C THR A 80 -5.64 -22.44 -32.08
N ILE A 81 -4.96 -21.32 -32.37
CA ILE A 81 -3.55 -21.10 -32.03
C ILE A 81 -3.53 -19.97 -31.02
N HIS A 82 -2.93 -20.21 -29.85
CA HIS A 82 -2.88 -19.18 -28.81
C HIS A 82 -1.68 -18.24 -28.96
N VAL A 83 -0.57 -18.73 -29.51
CA VAL A 83 0.69 -18.00 -29.63
C VAL A 83 1.45 -18.51 -30.85
N THR A 84 2.03 -17.60 -31.65
CA THR A 84 2.87 -17.95 -32.81
C THR A 84 4.35 -17.61 -32.61
N SER A 85 4.67 -16.73 -31.67
CA SER A 85 6.03 -16.25 -31.44
C SER A 85 6.46 -16.39 -29.97
N GLN A 86 7.75 -16.66 -29.75
CA GLN A 86 8.34 -16.70 -28.41
C GLN A 86 8.15 -15.38 -27.66
N LYS A 87 8.17 -14.24 -28.38
CA LYS A 87 7.96 -12.92 -27.78
C LYS A 87 6.56 -12.80 -27.18
N GLN A 88 5.55 -13.27 -27.89
CA GLN A 88 4.16 -13.29 -27.41
C GLN A 88 4.00 -14.23 -26.23
N LEU A 89 4.66 -15.39 -26.26
CA LEU A 89 4.65 -16.35 -25.14
C LEU A 89 5.24 -15.72 -23.87
N ASN A 90 6.42 -15.12 -23.98
CA ASN A 90 7.09 -14.44 -22.87
C ASN A 90 6.22 -13.33 -22.29
N TYR A 91 5.62 -12.50 -23.15
CA TYR A 91 4.75 -11.42 -22.71
C TYR A 91 3.51 -11.95 -21.95
N LYS A 92 2.85 -13.00 -22.46
CA LYS A 92 1.71 -13.62 -21.77
C LYS A 92 2.12 -14.23 -20.43
N LEU A 93 3.28 -14.90 -20.36
CA LEU A 93 3.82 -15.44 -19.11
C LEU A 93 4.12 -14.32 -18.09
N ASP A 94 4.67 -13.20 -18.55
CA ASP A 94 4.93 -12.04 -17.69
C ASP A 94 3.63 -11.40 -17.18
N GLN A 95 2.60 -11.28 -18.02
CA GLN A 95 1.28 -10.82 -17.57
C GLN A 95 0.71 -11.72 -16.48
N ILE A 96 0.80 -13.04 -16.64
CA ILE A 96 0.35 -14.00 -15.63
C ILE A 96 1.14 -13.85 -14.34
N ARG A 97 2.46 -13.70 -14.42
CA ARG A 97 3.35 -13.48 -13.26
C ARG A 97 3.00 -12.20 -12.51
N LEU A 98 2.80 -11.10 -13.23
CA LEU A 98 2.42 -9.81 -12.67
C LEU A 98 1.04 -9.87 -12.02
N ALA A 99 0.05 -10.49 -12.69
CA ALA A 99 -1.29 -10.66 -12.15
C ALA A 99 -1.28 -11.47 -10.84
N LYS A 100 -0.54 -12.59 -10.79
CA LYS A 100 -0.36 -13.38 -9.55
C LYS A 100 0.26 -12.54 -8.43
N LYS A 101 1.27 -11.73 -8.74
CA LYS A 101 1.91 -10.84 -7.77
C LYS A 101 0.93 -9.78 -7.25
N MET A 102 0.13 -9.17 -8.13
CA MET A 102 -0.90 -8.20 -7.73
C MET A 102 -1.92 -8.83 -6.77
N VAL A 103 -2.43 -10.01 -7.11
CA VAL A 103 -3.40 -10.72 -6.25
C VAL A 103 -2.79 -11.06 -4.88
N ALA A 104 -1.53 -11.50 -4.85
CA ALA A 104 -0.83 -11.76 -3.58
C ALA A 104 -0.70 -10.50 -2.72
N LEU A 105 -0.26 -9.38 -3.30
CA LEU A 105 -0.13 -8.11 -2.59
C LEU A 105 -1.48 -7.57 -2.09
N LEU A 106 -2.54 -7.67 -2.90
CA LEU A 106 -3.89 -7.26 -2.51
C LEU A 106 -4.41 -8.11 -1.34
N LYS A 107 -4.10 -9.40 -1.33
CA LYS A 107 -4.42 -10.28 -0.21
C LYS A 107 -3.65 -9.91 1.05
N GLU A 108 -2.36 -9.60 0.94
CA GLU A 108 -1.56 -9.12 2.07
C GLU A 108 -2.13 -7.82 2.65
N THR A 109 -2.58 -6.88 1.81
CA THR A 109 -3.22 -5.65 2.28
C THR A 109 -4.56 -5.92 2.97
N GLU A 110 -5.38 -6.82 2.42
CA GLU A 110 -6.65 -7.23 3.03
C GLU A 110 -6.43 -7.88 4.41
N ASP A 111 -5.47 -8.79 4.52
CA ASP A 111 -5.12 -9.44 5.79
C ASP A 111 -4.68 -8.42 6.86
N VAL A 112 -3.89 -7.41 6.48
CA VAL A 112 -3.47 -6.32 7.38
C VAL A 112 -4.65 -5.44 7.79
N GLU A 113 -5.54 -5.09 6.87
CA GLU A 113 -6.75 -4.33 7.14
C GLU A 113 -7.68 -5.07 8.11
N GLU A 114 -7.85 -6.39 7.95
CA GLU A 114 -8.63 -7.21 8.87
C GLU A 114 -8.03 -7.25 10.27
N VAL A 115 -6.71 -7.46 10.39
CA VAL A 115 -6.02 -7.45 11.70
C VAL A 115 -6.15 -6.09 12.37
N TYR A 116 -5.96 -5.01 11.61
CA TYR A 116 -6.12 -3.65 12.11
C TYR A 116 -7.54 -3.39 12.62
N LYS A 117 -8.56 -3.80 11.85
CA LYS A 117 -9.97 -3.68 12.25
C LYS A 117 -10.25 -4.44 13.56
N ARG A 118 -9.79 -5.69 13.67
CA ARG A 118 -9.93 -6.48 14.91
C ARG A 118 -9.23 -5.82 16.11
N GLU A 119 -8.06 -5.22 15.91
CA GLU A 119 -7.34 -4.51 16.97
C GLU A 119 -8.08 -3.24 17.41
N GLN A 120 -8.64 -2.48 16.47
CA GLN A 120 -9.45 -1.29 16.76
C GLN A 120 -10.70 -1.65 17.55
N GLU A 121 -11.47 -2.65 17.12
CA GLU A 121 -12.64 -3.15 17.85
C GLU A 121 -12.29 -3.63 19.27
N ALA A 122 -11.14 -4.31 19.43
CA ALA A 122 -10.65 -4.75 20.74
C ALA A 122 -10.18 -3.57 21.61
N ARG A 123 -9.67 -2.49 21.01
CA ARG A 123 -9.28 -1.26 21.72
C ARG A 123 -10.51 -0.50 22.19
N GLU A 124 -11.48 -0.29 21.32
CA GLU A 124 -12.77 0.34 21.64
C GLU A 124 -13.50 -0.41 22.76
N ARG A 125 -13.54 -1.75 22.71
CA ARG A 125 -14.13 -2.57 23.78
C ARG A 125 -13.42 -2.39 25.11
N ARG A 126 -12.08 -2.42 25.13
CA ARG A 126 -11.28 -2.19 26.34
C ARG A 126 -11.47 -0.78 26.90
N GLU A 127 -11.63 0.22 26.05
CA GLU A 127 -11.92 1.60 26.46
C GLU A 127 -13.33 1.74 27.04
N ALA A 128 -14.34 1.15 26.40
CA ALA A 128 -15.71 1.10 26.91
C ALA A 128 -15.79 0.39 28.27
N GLU A 129 -15.11 -0.76 28.44
CA GLU A 129 -15.01 -1.46 29.72
C GLU A 129 -14.30 -0.62 30.79
N LYS A 130 -13.21 0.08 30.43
CA LYS A 130 -12.53 1.01 31.33
C LYS A 130 -13.45 2.16 31.76
N ILE A 131 -14.21 2.73 30.84
CA ILE A 131 -15.16 3.81 31.13
C ILE A 131 -16.29 3.29 32.03
N ALA A 132 -16.84 2.11 31.75
CA ALA A 132 -17.89 1.49 32.55
C ALA A 132 -17.44 1.16 33.99
N ARG A 133 -16.16 0.83 34.19
CA ARG A 133 -15.58 0.56 35.51
C ARG A 133 -15.13 1.81 36.26
N ARG A 134 -15.03 2.96 35.61
CA ARG A 134 -14.63 4.20 36.30
C ARG A 134 -15.74 4.58 37.29
N PRO A 135 -15.39 4.92 38.54
CA PRO A 135 -16.37 5.42 39.48
C PRO A 135 -17.01 6.70 38.91
N ILE A 136 -18.33 6.80 39.00
CA ILE A 136 -19.05 8.03 38.63
C ILE A 136 -18.56 9.12 39.58
N ALA A 137 -17.93 10.16 39.03
CA ALA A 137 -17.53 11.31 39.82
C ALA A 137 -18.81 11.98 40.36
N LYS A 138 -19.04 11.83 41.66
CA LYS A 138 -19.99 12.66 42.40
C LYS A 138 -19.38 14.06 42.55
N GLY A 139 -19.24 14.80 41.45
CA GLY A 139 -18.90 16.22 41.50
C GLY A 139 -19.91 16.97 42.37
N ASN A 140 -19.55 18.19 42.81
CA ASN A 140 -20.10 19.02 43.90
C ASN A 140 -21.63 19.32 43.90
N LEU A 141 -22.50 18.38 43.57
CA LEU A 141 -23.96 18.52 43.57
C LEU A 141 -24.55 18.72 44.98
N ASN A 142 -23.74 18.64 46.03
CA ASN A 142 -24.15 18.83 47.43
C ASN A 142 -23.45 20.01 48.13
N ILE A 143 -22.79 20.91 47.40
CA ILE A 143 -22.23 22.14 47.97
C ILE A 143 -23.16 23.31 47.61
N ASN A 144 -24.22 23.47 48.41
CA ASN A 144 -25.03 24.69 48.58
C ASN A 144 -25.76 24.60 49.92
#